data_AF-A0A4V1MWX7-F1
#
_entry.id   AF-A0A4V1MWX7-F1
#
_cell.length_a   1.000
_cell.length_b   1.000
_cell.length_c   1.000
_cell.angle_alpha   90.00
_cell.angle_beta   90.00
_cell.angle_gamma   90.00
#
_symmetry.space_group_name_H-M   'P 1'
#
loop_
_entity.id
_entity.type
_entity.pdbx_description
1 polymer ?
#
loop_
_entity_poly.entity_id
_entity_poly.type
_entity_poly.pdbx_seq_one_letter_code
_entity_poly.pdbx_strand_id
1 'polypeptide(L)'
;MNFNNIKYQLAKERKEKPRMRILSYWAIVSFLGIVIIKTIIRPKNLHLSGTFDFLQGTLPNFFAGSGFCVIAFVYFRAFYIHENSLTKRLLFAFLFSFLGLTLWEFIQFFMGYPIDFYDILMTAMGNLLTIIIVVLLKIK
;
A
#
# COMPACT_ATOMS: atom_id res chain seq x y z
N MET A 1 5.04 -1.13 -25.32
CA MET A 1 6.23 -1.22 -24.44
C MET A 1 6.40 -2.68 -24.02
N ASN A 2 7.59 -3.27 -24.14
CA ASN A 2 7.81 -4.69 -23.83
C ASN A 2 8.11 -4.89 -22.33
N PHE A 3 7.62 -5.99 -21.73
CA PHE A 3 7.83 -6.36 -20.32
C PHE A 3 9.32 -6.38 -19.92
N ASN A 4 10.19 -6.81 -20.85
CA ASN A 4 11.64 -6.81 -20.64
C ASN A 4 12.21 -5.39 -20.43
N ASN A 5 11.67 -4.38 -21.10
CA ASN A 5 12.08 -2.99 -20.92
C ASN A 5 11.64 -2.44 -19.56
N ILE A 6 10.44 -2.80 -19.10
CA ILE A 6 9.94 -2.46 -17.76
C ILE A 6 10.86 -3.04 -16.67
N LYS A 7 11.19 -4.33 -16.79
CA LYS A 7 12.05 -5.03 -15.83
C LYS A 7 13.44 -4.40 -15.76
N TYR A 8 14.04 -4.08 -16.91
CA TYR A 8 15.35 -3.41 -16.98
C TYR A 8 15.33 -2.03 -16.31
N GLN A 9 14.32 -1.20 -16.60
CA GLN A 9 14.21 0.15 -16.02
C GLN A 9 14.04 0.12 -14.50
N LEU A 10 13.21 -0.80 -13.98
CA LEU A 10 13.03 -0.98 -12.54
C LEU A 10 14.30 -1.47 -11.85
N ALA A 11 15.02 -2.41 -12.46
CA ALA A 11 16.29 -2.91 -11.92
C ALA A 11 17.35 -1.80 -11.89
N LYS A 12 17.43 -0.99 -12.96
CA LYS A 12 18.31 0.17 -13.04
C LYS A 12 17.99 1.19 -11.95
N GLU A 13 16.72 1.60 -11.80
CA GLU A 13 16.33 2.59 -10.78
C GLU A 13 16.59 2.07 -9.35
N ARG A 14 16.33 0.78 -9.06
CA ARG A 14 16.65 0.18 -7.75
C ARG A 14 18.14 0.06 -7.47
N LYS A 15 18.97 -0.07 -8.50
CA LYS A 15 20.44 -0.12 -8.37
C LYS A 15 21.03 1.27 -8.17
N GLU A 16 20.48 2.26 -8.88
CA GLU A 16 20.93 3.66 -8.82
C GLU A 16 20.42 4.41 -7.58
N LYS A 17 19.22 4.05 -7.07
CA LYS A 17 18.61 4.71 -5.90
C LYS A 17 18.47 3.72 -4.75
N PRO A 18 19.43 3.61 -3.82
CA PRO A 18 19.36 2.68 -2.69
C PRO A 18 18.13 2.91 -1.80
N ARG A 19 17.60 4.14 -1.77
CA ARG A 19 16.38 4.50 -1.05
C ARG A 19 15.11 3.81 -1.58
N MET A 20 15.10 3.41 -2.85
CA MET A 20 14.02 2.60 -3.43
C MET A 20 13.99 1.18 -2.85
N ARG A 21 15.12 0.67 -2.33
CA ARG A 21 15.15 -0.61 -1.62
C ARG A 21 14.43 -0.52 -0.27
N ILE A 22 14.59 0.59 0.44
CA ILE A 22 13.89 0.86 1.71
C ILE A 22 12.37 0.82 1.49
N LEU A 23 11.88 1.50 0.44
CA LEU A 23 10.46 1.41 0.07
C LEU A 23 10.05 -0.03 -0.24
N SER A 24 10.86 -0.78 -0.99
CA SER A 24 10.55 -2.18 -1.31
C SER A 24 10.44 -3.04 -0.04
N TYR A 25 11.31 -2.82 0.95
CA TYR A 25 11.19 -3.47 2.27
C TYR A 25 9.93 -3.03 3.01
N TRP A 26 9.57 -1.74 2.96
CA TRP A 26 8.32 -1.24 3.54
C TRP A 26 7.08 -1.93 2.94
N ALA A 27 7.07 -2.16 1.62
CA ALA A 27 6.02 -2.92 0.97
C ALA A 27 5.95 -4.37 1.51
N ILE A 28 7.10 -5.05 1.58
CA ILE A 28 7.18 -6.43 2.10
C ILE A 28 6.67 -6.50 3.53
N VAL A 29 7.13 -5.61 4.41
CA VAL A 29 6.69 -5.53 5.81
C VAL A 29 5.18 -5.28 5.88
N SER A 30 4.65 -4.41 5.03
CA SER A 30 3.22 -4.13 4.97
C SER A 30 2.41 -5.39 4.62
N PHE A 31 2.77 -6.11 3.55
CA PHE A 31 2.06 -7.35 3.19
C PHE A 31 2.23 -8.45 4.24
N LEU A 32 3.40 -8.57 4.86
CA LEU A 32 3.60 -9.48 5.98
C LEU A 32 2.71 -9.12 7.17
N GLY A 33 2.51 -7.83 7.45
CA GLY A 33 1.60 -7.34 8.49
C GLY A 33 0.16 -7.84 8.27
N ILE A 34 -0.33 -7.81 7.04
CA ILE A 34 -1.65 -8.36 6.68
C ILE A 34 -1.73 -9.86 7.01
N VAL A 35 -0.74 -10.63 6.58
CA VAL A 35 -0.69 -12.09 6.79
C VAL A 35 -0.63 -12.42 8.28
N ILE A 36 0.21 -11.73 9.03
CA ILE A 36 0.36 -11.96 10.48
C ILE A 36 -0.96 -11.67 11.19
N ILE A 37 -1.61 -10.55 10.91
CA ILE A 37 -2.87 -10.19 11.58
C ILE A 37 -3.97 -11.18 11.22
N LYS A 38 -4.19 -11.46 9.93
CA LYS A 38 -5.29 -12.33 9.48
C LYS A 38 -5.09 -13.79 9.88
N THR A 39 -3.86 -14.30 9.85
CA THR A 39 -3.58 -15.73 10.02
C THR A 39 -3.14 -16.11 11.43
N ILE A 40 -2.46 -15.22 12.15
CA ILE A 40 -1.86 -15.55 13.46
C ILE A 40 -2.65 -14.92 14.61
N ILE A 41 -3.06 -13.66 14.46
CA ILE A 41 -3.66 -12.90 15.57
C ILE A 41 -5.17 -13.13 15.62
N ARG A 42 -5.88 -12.83 14.53
CA ARG A 42 -7.34 -12.88 14.45
C ARG A 42 -7.94 -14.25 14.82
N PRO A 43 -7.37 -15.40 14.41
CA PRO A 43 -7.97 -16.71 14.73
C PRO A 43 -7.85 -17.11 16.19
N LYS A 44 -6.99 -16.46 16.97
CA LYS A 44 -6.74 -16.84 18.37
C LYS A 44 -7.86 -16.39 19.31
N ASN A 45 -8.86 -15.63 18.84
CA ASN A 45 -10.00 -15.13 19.62
C ASN A 45 -9.59 -14.71 21.04
N LEU A 46 -8.47 -14.01 21.14
CA LEU A 46 -7.98 -13.53 22.42
C LEU A 46 -9.04 -12.54 22.93
N HIS A 47 -9.54 -12.73 24.16
CA HIS A 47 -10.42 -11.76 24.82
C HIS A 47 -9.64 -10.47 25.07
N LEU A 48 -9.50 -9.66 24.02
CA LEU A 48 -8.75 -8.43 24.02
C LEU A 48 -9.70 -7.27 24.31
N SER A 49 -9.14 -6.14 24.76
CA SER A 49 -9.95 -4.94 24.95
C SER A 49 -10.55 -4.47 23.62
N GLY A 50 -11.68 -3.78 23.64
CA GLY A 50 -12.38 -3.35 22.41
C GLY A 50 -11.51 -2.56 21.43
N THR A 51 -10.49 -1.86 21.91
CA THR A 51 -9.50 -1.16 21.07
C THR A 51 -8.65 -2.13 20.25
N PHE A 52 -8.21 -3.24 20.83
CA PHE A 52 -7.40 -4.24 20.12
C PHE A 52 -8.22 -5.01 19.09
N ASP A 53 -9.50 -5.27 19.36
CA ASP A 53 -10.40 -5.90 18.39
C ASP A 53 -10.66 -4.98 17.20
N PHE A 54 -10.91 -3.70 17.45
CA PHE A 54 -11.01 -2.68 16.42
C PHE A 54 -9.74 -2.59 15.56
N LEU A 55 -8.57 -2.54 16.20
CA LEU A 55 -7.29 -2.47 15.51
C LEU A 55 -7.04 -3.73 14.66
N GLN A 56 -7.32 -4.93 15.17
CA GLN A 56 -7.17 -6.17 14.39
C GLN A 56 -8.12 -6.25 13.20
N GLY A 57 -9.32 -5.67 13.32
CA GLY A 57 -10.26 -5.55 12.22
C GLY A 57 -9.72 -4.70 11.08
N THR A 58 -9.13 -3.55 11.42
CA THR A 58 -8.90 -2.44 10.47
C THR A 58 -7.43 -2.23 10.06
N LEU A 59 -6.46 -2.67 10.88
CA LEU A 59 -5.02 -2.65 10.56
C LEU A 59 -4.67 -3.38 9.24
N PRO A 60 -5.31 -4.49 8.86
CA PRO A 60 -5.06 -5.11 7.57
C PRO A 60 -5.23 -4.14 6.40
N ASN A 61 -6.22 -3.24 6.43
CA ASN A 61 -6.46 -2.25 5.39
C ASN A 61 -5.46 -1.10 5.42
N PHE A 62 -4.99 -0.70 6.61
CA PHE A 62 -3.84 0.20 6.74
C PHE A 62 -2.58 -0.35 6.07
N PHE A 63 -2.26 -1.62 6.31
CA PHE A 63 -1.12 -2.28 5.70
C PHE A 63 -1.32 -2.52 4.20
N ALA A 64 -2.53 -2.86 3.76
CA ALA A 64 -2.86 -2.97 2.34
C ALA A 64 -2.64 -1.63 1.62
N GLY A 65 -3.18 -0.53 2.17
CA GLY A 65 -2.99 0.81 1.64
C GLY A 65 -1.51 1.15 1.50
N SER A 66 -0.73 0.94 2.56
CA SER A 66 0.72 1.18 2.56
C SER A 66 1.45 0.36 1.49
N GLY A 67 1.20 -0.94 1.43
CA GLY A 67 1.85 -1.86 0.49
C GLY A 67 1.52 -1.56 -0.97
N PHE A 68 0.23 -1.38 -1.29
CA PHE A 68 -0.20 -1.06 -2.65
C PHE A 68 0.25 0.33 -3.09
N CYS A 69 0.27 1.32 -2.19
CA CYS A 69 0.82 2.64 -2.50
C CYS A 69 2.29 2.55 -2.88
N VAL A 70 3.11 1.77 -2.16
CA VAL A 70 4.51 1.57 -2.55
C VAL A 70 4.62 0.89 -3.91
N ILE A 71 3.85 -0.17 -4.17
CA ILE A 71 3.89 -0.88 -5.46
C ILE A 71 3.56 0.10 -6.59
N ALA A 72 2.44 0.81 -6.49
CA ALA A 72 2.04 1.78 -7.50
C ALA A 72 3.09 2.89 -7.69
N PHE A 73 3.68 3.38 -6.60
CA PHE A 73 4.78 4.35 -6.67
C PHE A 73 5.98 3.78 -7.42
N VAL A 74 6.47 2.58 -7.06
CA VAL A 74 7.64 1.96 -7.69
C VAL A 74 7.38 1.70 -9.18
N TYR A 75 6.21 1.17 -9.53
CA TYR A 75 5.85 0.82 -10.91
C TYR A 75 5.38 2.01 -11.76
N PHE A 76 5.18 3.20 -11.19
CA PHE A 76 4.76 4.38 -11.96
C PHE A 76 5.61 4.63 -13.21
N ARG A 77 6.95 4.58 -13.09
CA ARG A 77 7.87 4.79 -14.22
C ARG A 77 7.79 3.69 -15.29
N ALA A 78 7.28 2.51 -14.94
CA ALA A 78 7.02 1.46 -15.91
C ALA A 78 5.84 1.80 -16.83
N PHE A 79 4.86 2.54 -16.34
CA PHE A 79 3.70 2.97 -17.12
C PHE A 79 3.92 4.35 -17.77
N TYR A 80 4.67 5.24 -17.11
CA TYR A 80 4.90 6.61 -17.54
C TYR A 80 6.39 6.95 -17.63
N ILE A 81 7.07 6.45 -18.67
CA ILE A 81 8.54 6.56 -18.83
C ILE A 81 9.03 8.02 -18.84
N HIS A 82 8.27 8.91 -19.49
CA HIS A 82 8.66 10.31 -19.69
C HIS A 82 8.26 11.22 -18.53
N GLU A 83 7.48 10.73 -17.58
CA GLU A 83 7.01 11.53 -16.45
C GLU A 83 7.92 11.32 -15.23
N ASN A 84 8.42 12.44 -14.69
CA ASN A 84 9.38 12.42 -13.60
C ASN A 84 8.97 13.29 -12.41
N SER A 85 7.77 13.86 -12.44
CA SER A 85 7.21 14.61 -11.33
C SER A 85 6.92 13.69 -10.14
N LEU A 86 7.60 13.96 -9.02
CA LEU A 86 7.34 13.29 -7.75
C LEU A 86 5.88 13.44 -7.31
N THR A 87 5.30 14.63 -7.49
CA THR A 87 3.91 14.91 -7.12
C THR A 87 2.94 14.04 -7.90
N LYS A 88 3.12 13.90 -9.22
CA LYS A 88 2.27 13.02 -10.04
C LYS A 88 2.44 11.56 -9.67
N ARG A 89 3.67 11.14 -9.37
CA ARG A 89 3.98 9.78 -8.92
C ARG A 89 3.31 9.44 -7.58
N LEU A 90 3.37 10.36 -6.61
CA LEU A 90 2.71 10.22 -5.31
C LEU A 90 1.18 10.23 -5.45
N LEU A 91 0.63 11.16 -6.24
CA LEU A 91 -0.81 11.25 -6.48
C LEU A 91 -1.35 9.99 -7.16
N PHE A 92 -0.66 9.50 -8.19
CA PHE A 92 -1.02 8.24 -8.84
C PHE A 92 -1.00 7.08 -7.85
N ALA A 93 0.07 6.96 -7.06
CA ALA A 93 0.20 5.89 -6.08
C ALA A 93 -0.91 5.92 -5.01
N PHE A 94 -1.20 7.12 -4.50
CA PHE A 94 -2.29 7.34 -3.56
C PHE A 94 -3.64 6.94 -4.16
N LEU A 95 -3.98 7.48 -5.34
CA LEU A 95 -5.27 7.23 -5.97
C LEU A 95 -5.43 5.75 -6.37
N PHE A 96 -4.39 5.13 -6.91
CA PHE A 96 -4.41 3.72 -7.27
C PHE A 96 -4.72 2.84 -6.05
N SER A 97 -4.01 3.05 -4.95
CA SER A 97 -4.20 2.30 -3.72
C SER A 97 -5.56 2.61 -3.06
N PHE A 98 -5.86 3.89 -2.86
CA PHE A 98 -7.06 4.35 -2.18
C PHE A 98 -8.34 3.96 -2.95
N LEU A 99 -8.42 4.27 -4.25
CA LEU A 99 -9.60 3.93 -5.04
C LEU A 99 -9.72 2.42 -5.24
N GLY A 100 -8.60 1.70 -5.42
CA GLY A 100 -8.61 0.25 -5.57
C GLY A 100 -9.19 -0.46 -4.35
N LEU A 101 -8.74 -0.08 -3.15
CA LEU A 101 -9.24 -0.66 -1.90
C LEU A 101 -10.63 -0.14 -1.51
N THR A 102 -10.94 1.13 -1.79
CA THR A 102 -12.31 1.64 -1.59
C THR A 102 -13.29 0.90 -2.51
N LEU A 103 -12.94 0.69 -3.78
CA LEU A 103 -13.76 -0.08 -4.70
C LEU A 103 -13.92 -1.54 -4.23
N TRP A 104 -12.88 -2.10 -3.63
CA TRP A 104 -12.95 -3.44 -3.03
C TRP A 104 -14.01 -3.51 -1.90
N GLU A 105 -14.09 -2.51 -1.02
CA GLU A 105 -15.15 -2.40 -0.01
C GLU A 105 -16.55 -2.34 -0.64
N PHE A 106 -16.70 -1.57 -1.73
CA PHE A 106 -17.96 -1.55 -2.48
C PHE A 106 -18.31 -2.90 -3.10
N ILE A 107 -17.31 -3.64 -3.61
CA ILE A 107 -17.54 -5.00 -4.13
C ILE A 107 -17.99 -5.93 -3.00
N GLN A 108 -17.34 -5.87 -1.83
CA GLN A 108 -17.74 -6.67 -0.67
C GLN A 108 -19.15 -6.35 -0.20
N PHE A 109 -19.59 -5.10 -0.34
CA PHE A 109 -20.97 -4.71 -0.11
C PHE A 109 -21.97 -5.49 -0.96
N PHE A 110 -21.71 -5.60 -2.26
CA PHE A 110 -22.54 -6.43 -3.15
C PHE A 110 -22.45 -7.93 -2.85
N MET A 111 -21.44 -8.38 -2.09
CA MET A 111 -21.29 -9.76 -1.61
C MET A 111 -21.99 -10.00 -0.26
N GLY A 112 -22.66 -8.99 0.31
CA GLY A 112 -23.44 -9.11 1.54
C GLY A 112 -22.72 -8.70 2.82
N TYR A 113 -21.53 -8.10 2.72
CA TYR A 113 -20.83 -7.50 3.86
C TYR A 113 -21.20 -6.02 4.01
N PRO A 114 -21.29 -5.44 5.22
CA PRO A 114 -21.49 -4.00 5.36
C PRO A 114 -20.24 -3.24 4.88
N ILE A 115 -20.43 -2.03 4.34
CA ILE A 115 -19.31 -1.12 4.04
C ILE A 115 -18.67 -0.70 5.36
N ASP A 116 -17.38 -0.97 5.54
CA ASP A 116 -16.63 -0.52 6.71
C ASP A 116 -15.90 0.79 6.41
N PHE A 117 -16.44 1.89 6.93
CA PHE A 117 -15.82 3.21 6.78
C PHE A 117 -14.46 3.33 7.49
N TYR A 118 -14.23 2.54 8.54
CA TYR A 118 -12.94 2.53 9.23
C TYR A 118 -11.87 1.86 8.37
N ASP A 119 -12.23 0.90 7.53
CA ASP A 119 -11.30 0.29 6.57
C ASP A 119 -10.88 1.26 5.46
N ILE A 120 -11.82 2.08 4.98
CA ILE A 120 -11.52 3.18 4.04
C ILE A 120 -10.57 4.20 4.70
N LEU A 121 -10.86 4.59 5.95
CA LEU A 121 -10.03 5.56 6.70
C LEU A 121 -8.63 5.00 6.97
N MET A 122 -8.52 3.74 7.37
CA MET A 122 -7.24 3.09 7.64
C MET A 122 -6.42 2.94 6.36
N THR A 123 -7.06 2.64 5.23
CA THR A 123 -6.42 2.70 3.91
C THR A 123 -5.82 4.08 3.62
N ALA A 124 -6.60 5.15 3.83
CA ALA A 124 -6.11 6.52 3.66
C ALA A 124 -4.91 6.81 4.56
N MET A 125 -4.96 6.40 5.83
CA MET A 125 -3.85 6.55 6.77
C MET A 125 -2.59 5.81 6.34
N GLY A 126 -2.71 4.57 5.83
CA GLY A 126 -1.57 3.81 5.30
C GLY A 126 -0.92 4.48 4.09
N ASN A 127 -1.74 5.01 3.18
CA ASN A 127 -1.25 5.79 2.04
C ASN A 127 -0.53 7.06 2.50
N LEU A 128 -1.11 7.81 3.44
CA LEU A 128 -0.50 9.03 3.99
C LEU A 128 0.84 8.75 4.68
N LEU A 129 0.93 7.69 5.49
CA LEU A 129 2.20 7.29 6.10
C LEU A 129 3.25 6.96 5.04
N THR A 130 2.85 6.26 3.98
CA THR A 130 3.75 5.90 2.88
C THR A 130 4.25 7.14 2.14
N ILE A 131 3.37 8.13 1.89
CA ILE A 131 3.77 9.42 1.31
C ILE A 131 4.80 10.12 2.21
N ILE A 132 4.56 10.16 3.52
CA ILE A 132 5.49 10.74 4.49
C ILE A 132 6.85 10.05 4.41
N ILE A 133 6.88 8.70 4.38
CA ILE A 133 8.12 7.93 4.22
C ILE A 133 8.85 8.32 2.93
N VAL A 134 8.14 8.39 1.79
CA VAL A 134 8.76 8.77 0.51
C VAL A 134 9.37 10.18 0.57
N VAL A 135 8.66 11.14 1.16
CA VAL A 135 9.11 12.52 1.31
C VAL A 135 10.32 12.62 2.24
N LEU A 136 10.31 11.91 3.38
CA LEU A 136 11.43 11.84 4.32
C LEU A 136 12.68 11.21 3.70
N LEU A 137 12.49 10.17 2.89
CA LEU A 137 13.58 9.55 2.12
C LEU A 137 14.06 10.46 0.98
N LYS A 138 13.42 11.61 0.72
CA LYS A 138 13.78 12.57 -0.34
C LYS A 138 13.99 11.87 -1.69
N ILE A 139 13.11 10.92 -2.02
CA ILE A 139 13.17 10.18 -3.28
C ILE A 139 12.65 11.11 -4.37
N LYS A 140 13.51 11.46 -5.33
CA LYS A 140 13.17 12.21 -6.54
C LYS A 140 13.18 11.27 -7.73
#